data_AF-L9JAW3-F1
#
_entry.id   AF-L9JAW3-F1
#
_cell.length_a   1.000
_cell.length_b   1.000
_cell.length_c   1.000
_cell.angle_alpha   90.00
_cell.angle_beta   90.00
_cell.angle_gamma   90.00
#
_symmetry.space_group_name_H-M   'P 1'
#
loop_
_entity.id
_entity.type
_entity.pdbx_description
1 polymer ?
#
loop_
_entity_poly.entity_id
_entity_poly.type
_entity_poly.pdbx_seq_one_letter_code
_entity_poly.pdbx_strand_id
1 'polypeptide(L)'
;MPPTVVMGIVGHVETPRGLRTFRTLLAERISDECKRFFYKNWHKSKKAFTKYCKNWQDDNGKKQVEKDFSSMKMYCQVIRIIAHTQMRLLPLCQKKAHLMEIQVNGGTVAEKLDWVLEQLEQRVPVNQVFGQDEMIDAMGVIKGKGYRGTIRQALEKIDLKFIGTASKLGHGHFQSVEEKKAFMGPLKDRIAKEEGA
;
A
#
# COMPACT_ATOMS: atom_id res chain seq x y z
N MET A 1 -9.83 4.96 -12.28
CA MET A 1 -8.86 4.46 -11.28
C MET A 1 -9.17 3.00 -10.99
N PRO A 2 -8.19 2.08 -10.96
CA PRO A 2 -8.48 0.67 -10.72
C PRO A 2 -9.02 0.47 -9.30
N PRO A 3 -9.91 -0.52 -9.07
CA PRO A 3 -10.39 -0.84 -7.73
C PRO A 3 -9.24 -1.16 -6.77
N THR A 4 -9.38 -0.71 -5.53
CA THR A 4 -8.44 -1.04 -4.46
C THR A 4 -8.91 -2.26 -3.70
N VAL A 5 -7.98 -3.12 -3.27
CA VAL A 5 -8.29 -4.32 -2.48
C VAL A 5 -7.87 -4.08 -1.04
N VAL A 6 -8.79 -4.32 -0.13
CA VAL A 6 -8.53 -4.26 1.31
C VAL A 6 -7.79 -5.51 1.75
N MET A 7 -6.59 -5.33 2.31
CA MET A 7 -5.68 -6.41 2.69
C MET A 7 -5.60 -6.61 4.20
N GLY A 8 -5.88 -5.60 5.01
CA GLY A 8 -5.72 -5.71 6.45
C GLY A 8 -6.14 -4.47 7.22
N ILE A 9 -5.97 -4.53 8.53
CA ILE A 9 -6.41 -3.55 9.52
C ILE A 9 -5.21 -3.18 10.39
N VAL A 10 -5.07 -1.90 10.69
CA VAL A 10 -4.11 -1.37 11.66
C VAL A 10 -4.90 -0.60 12.71
N GLY A 11 -4.77 -1.04 13.95
CA GLY A 11 -5.28 -0.33 15.11
C GLY A 11 -4.24 0.63 15.64
N HIS A 12 -4.64 1.87 15.92
CA HIS A 12 -3.80 2.87 16.57
C HIS A 12 -4.32 3.19 17.97
N VAL A 13 -3.39 3.27 18.91
CA VAL A 13 -3.61 3.72 20.29
C VAL A 13 -3.03 5.12 20.47
N GLU A 14 -3.76 5.98 21.15
CA GLU A 14 -3.29 7.31 21.53
C GLU A 14 -2.32 7.20 22.71
N THR A 15 -1.14 7.80 22.54
CA THR A 15 -0.15 7.95 23.61
C THR A 15 0.15 9.43 23.78
N PRO A 16 0.74 9.87 24.91
CA PRO A 16 1.08 11.29 25.09
C PRO A 16 2.02 11.88 24.01
N ARG A 17 2.70 11.02 23.24
CA ARG A 17 3.57 11.41 22.11
C ARG A 17 2.88 11.33 20.74
N GLY A 18 1.58 11.05 20.71
CA GLY A 18 0.77 10.86 19.52
C GLY A 18 0.30 9.40 19.32
N LEU A 19 -0.26 9.14 18.15
CA LEU A 19 -0.80 7.83 17.79
C LEU A 19 0.32 6.81 17.55
N ARG A 20 0.27 5.69 18.26
CA ARG A 20 1.16 4.55 18.06
C ARG A 20 0.40 3.39 17.43
N THR A 21 1.04 2.65 16.54
CA THR A 21 0.48 1.38 16.07
C THR A 21 0.38 0.39 17.23
N PHE A 22 -0.82 -0.18 17.42
CA PHE A 22 -1.11 -1.15 18.46
C PHE A 22 -0.95 -2.58 17.92
N ARG A 23 -1.78 -2.95 16.94
CA ARG A 23 -1.77 -4.26 16.28
C ARG A 23 -2.12 -4.12 14.81
N THR A 24 -1.69 -5.09 14.02
CA THR A 24 -2.01 -5.21 12.60
C THR A 24 -2.57 -6.59 12.34
N LEU A 25 -3.74 -6.65 11.73
CA LEU A 25 -4.37 -7.88 11.25
C LEU A 25 -4.36 -7.85 9.72
N LEU A 26 -4.04 -8.97 9.09
CA LEU A 26 -4.06 -9.12 7.64
C LEU A 26 -5.09 -10.17 7.26
N ALA A 27 -5.58 -10.07 6.03
CA ALA A 27 -6.46 -11.04 5.42
C ALA A 27 -5.80 -12.42 5.31
N GLU A 28 -6.63 -13.45 5.24
CA GLU A 28 -6.19 -14.84 5.07
C GLU A 28 -5.42 -15.00 3.76
N ARG A 29 -5.96 -14.47 2.66
CA ARG A 29 -5.39 -14.59 1.33
C ARG A 29 -4.85 -13.26 0.81
N ILE A 30 -3.54 -13.24 0.63
CA ILE A 30 -2.83 -12.07 0.12
C ILE A 30 -2.47 -12.26 -1.35
N SER A 31 -2.80 -11.27 -2.18
CA SER A 31 -2.47 -11.24 -3.60
C SER A 31 -0.95 -11.16 -3.86
N ASP A 32 -0.48 -11.79 -4.94
CA ASP A 32 0.94 -11.74 -5.30
C ASP A 32 1.42 -10.33 -5.67
N GLU A 33 0.53 -9.47 -6.16
CA GLU A 33 0.82 -8.06 -6.41
C GLU A 33 1.19 -7.32 -5.12
N CYS A 34 0.50 -7.64 -4.03
CA CYS A 34 0.80 -7.09 -2.73
C CYS A 34 2.05 -7.72 -2.13
N LYS A 35 2.28 -9.03 -2.30
CA LYS A 35 3.52 -9.68 -1.82
C LYS A 35 4.77 -9.11 -2.50
N ARG A 36 4.67 -8.70 -3.77
CA ARG A 36 5.75 -7.99 -4.51
C ARG A 36 6.13 -6.66 -3.86
N PHE A 37 5.28 -6.05 -3.04
CA PHE A 37 5.63 -4.82 -2.35
C PHE A 37 6.79 -5.03 -1.36
N PHE A 38 6.77 -6.15 -0.64
CA PHE A 38 7.69 -6.48 0.45
C PHE A 38 9.07 -6.95 -0.02
N TYR A 39 9.24 -7.28 -1.31
CA TYR A 39 10.51 -7.72 -1.86
C TYR A 39 10.98 -6.80 -2.96
N LYS A 40 12.25 -6.42 -2.90
CA LYS A 40 12.95 -5.79 -4.03
C LYS A 40 13.10 -6.79 -5.19
N ASN A 41 13.59 -8.00 -4.87
CA ASN A 41 13.84 -9.07 -5.85
C ASN A 41 12.78 -10.19 -5.76
N TRP A 42 11.55 -9.91 -6.19
CA TRP A 42 10.43 -10.87 -6.13
C TRP A 42 10.72 -12.23 -6.77
N HIS A 43 11.48 -12.25 -7.87
CA HIS A 43 11.77 -13.49 -8.59
C HIS A 43 12.52 -14.52 -7.72
N LYS A 44 13.41 -14.05 -6.83
CA LYS A 44 14.23 -14.89 -5.96
C LYS A 44 13.53 -15.25 -4.63
N SER A 45 12.53 -14.50 -4.21
CA SER A 45 11.93 -14.61 -2.87
C SER A 45 10.41 -14.62 -2.95
N LYS A 46 9.81 -15.82 -2.83
CA LYS A 46 8.36 -16.04 -3.01
C LYS A 46 7.63 -16.53 -1.74
N LYS A 47 8.29 -16.57 -0.58
CA LYS A 47 7.77 -17.21 0.66
C LYS A 47 7.05 -16.27 1.64
N ALA A 48 6.78 -15.01 1.27
CA ALA A 48 6.10 -14.06 2.17
C ALA A 48 4.70 -14.52 2.56
N PHE A 49 4.35 -14.24 3.82
CA PHE A 49 3.05 -14.51 4.46
C PHE A 49 2.60 -15.96 4.51
N THR A 50 3.41 -16.91 4.05
CA THR A 50 3.07 -18.35 4.07
C THR A 50 2.74 -18.88 5.47
N LYS A 51 3.45 -18.42 6.51
CA LYS A 51 3.13 -18.76 7.90
C LYS A 51 1.85 -18.08 8.38
N TYR A 52 1.68 -16.80 8.05
CA TYR A 52 0.52 -16.02 8.48
C TYR A 52 -0.80 -16.57 7.91
N CYS A 53 -0.82 -16.95 6.63
CA CYS A 53 -1.98 -17.58 6.00
C CYS A 53 -2.34 -18.93 6.65
N LYS A 54 -1.33 -19.69 7.13
CA LYS A 54 -1.57 -20.96 7.85
C LYS A 54 -2.20 -20.75 9.21
N ASN A 55 -1.79 -19.70 9.93
CA ASN A 55 -2.38 -19.38 11.24
C ASN A 55 -3.90 -19.12 11.17
N TRP A 56 -4.41 -18.62 10.05
CA TRP A 56 -5.86 -18.45 9.85
C TRP A 56 -6.61 -19.78 9.70
N GLN A 57 -5.93 -20.83 9.26
CA GLN A 57 -6.49 -22.18 9.11
C GLN A 57 -6.49 -22.93 10.45
N ASP A 58 -5.49 -22.68 11.29
CA ASP A 58 -5.35 -23.33 12.60
C ASP A 58 -6.34 -22.76 13.64
N ASP A 59 -6.98 -23.63 14.44
CA ASP A 59 -7.92 -23.21 15.49
C ASP A 59 -7.27 -22.32 16.56
N ASN A 60 -5.99 -22.55 16.86
CA ASN A 60 -5.23 -21.72 17.79
C ASN A 60 -4.97 -20.31 17.22
N GLY A 61 -4.76 -20.19 15.90
CA GLY A 61 -4.54 -18.90 15.28
C GLY A 61 -5.83 -18.09 15.13
N LYS A 62 -6.98 -18.75 14.88
CA LYS A 62 -8.30 -18.09 14.94
C LYS A 62 -8.56 -17.47 16.31
N LYS A 63 -8.28 -18.20 17.40
CA LYS A 63 -8.37 -17.68 18.78
C LYS A 63 -7.44 -16.49 19.01
N GLN A 64 -6.26 -16.48 18.40
CA GLN A 64 -5.33 -15.35 18.50
C GLN A 64 -5.90 -14.11 17.79
N VAL A 65 -6.42 -14.28 16.58
CA VAL A 65 -7.05 -13.21 15.81
C VAL A 65 -8.24 -12.62 16.58
N GLU A 66 -9.09 -13.44 17.17
CA GLU A 66 -10.23 -12.99 17.98
C GLU A 66 -9.81 -12.22 19.24
N LYS A 67 -8.73 -12.64 19.90
CA LYS A 67 -8.12 -11.88 21.01
C LYS A 67 -7.55 -10.54 20.54
N ASP A 68 -6.89 -10.52 19.39
CA ASP A 68 -6.36 -9.29 18.80
C ASP A 68 -7.50 -8.33 18.45
N PHE A 69 -8.61 -8.82 17.89
CA PHE A 69 -9.83 -8.05 17.65
C PHE A 69 -10.42 -7.47 18.93
N SER A 70 -10.55 -8.29 19.97
CA SER A 70 -11.06 -7.84 21.28
C SER A 70 -10.18 -6.76 21.88
N SER A 71 -8.85 -6.91 21.76
CA SER A 71 -7.89 -5.91 22.20
C SER A 71 -7.98 -4.62 21.37
N MET A 72 -8.21 -4.73 20.06
CA MET A 72 -8.43 -3.56 19.20
C MET A 72 -9.71 -2.81 19.56
N LYS A 73 -10.81 -3.51 19.87
CA LYS A 73 -12.08 -2.89 20.30
C LYS A 73 -11.90 -2.07 21.59
N MET A 74 -11.07 -2.54 22.52
CA MET A 74 -10.88 -1.92 23.82
C MET A 74 -9.89 -0.74 23.81
N TYR A 75 -8.76 -0.88 23.11
CA TYR A 75 -7.65 0.07 23.25
C TYR A 75 -7.50 1.05 22.08
N CYS A 76 -7.97 0.70 20.88
CA CYS A 76 -7.72 1.53 19.69
C CYS A 76 -8.76 2.65 19.58
N GLN A 77 -8.30 3.88 19.37
CA GLN A 77 -9.17 5.03 19.07
C GLN A 77 -9.34 5.19 17.56
N VAL A 78 -8.27 4.96 16.80
CA VAL A 78 -8.26 5.15 15.34
C VAL A 78 -7.96 3.82 14.66
N ILE A 79 -8.81 3.47 13.70
CA ILE A 79 -8.65 2.28 12.87
C ILE A 79 -8.32 2.74 11.46
N ARG A 80 -7.27 2.15 10.89
CA ARG A 80 -6.87 2.33 9.50
C ARG A 80 -6.90 0.98 8.79
N ILE A 81 -7.26 1.01 7.52
CA ILE A 81 -7.23 -0.14 6.64
C ILE A 81 -5.96 -0.08 5.81
N ILE A 82 -5.31 -1.22 5.64
CA ILE A 82 -4.28 -1.40 4.63
C ILE A 82 -4.96 -1.80 3.33
N ALA A 83 -4.95 -0.88 2.37
CA ALA A 83 -5.47 -1.11 1.03
C ALA A 83 -4.33 -1.13 0.01
N HIS A 84 -4.49 -1.92 -1.06
CA HIS A 84 -3.55 -1.94 -2.17
C HIS A 84 -4.22 -1.76 -3.53
N THR A 85 -3.52 -1.10 -4.45
CA THR A 85 -3.98 -0.89 -5.82
C THR A 85 -3.74 -2.13 -6.68
N GLN A 86 -4.63 -2.40 -7.63
CA GLN A 86 -4.44 -3.46 -8.63
C GLN A 86 -3.70 -2.92 -9.87
N MET A 87 -2.37 -3.09 -9.90
CA MET A 87 -1.53 -2.49 -10.95
C MET A 87 -1.58 -3.29 -12.25
N ARG A 88 -1.84 -4.60 -12.19
CA ARG A 88 -1.92 -5.46 -13.39
C ARG A 88 -3.07 -5.12 -14.32
N LEU A 89 -4.09 -4.44 -13.82
CA LEU A 89 -5.23 -3.98 -14.62
C LEU A 89 -4.86 -2.78 -15.51
N LEU A 90 -3.76 -2.08 -15.18
CA LEU A 90 -3.30 -0.95 -15.97
C LEU A 90 -2.33 -1.42 -17.06
N PRO A 91 -2.31 -0.74 -18.23
CA PRO A 91 -1.38 -1.03 -19.32
C PRO A 91 0.04 -0.48 -19.02
N LEU A 92 0.57 -0.78 -17.83
CA LEU A 92 1.90 -0.37 -17.36
C LEU A 92 2.76 -1.61 -17.08
N CYS A 93 4.08 -1.48 -17.28
CA CYS A 93 5.02 -2.58 -17.02
C CYS A 93 5.14 -2.94 -15.52
N GLN A 94 4.72 -2.04 -14.63
CA GLN A 94 4.83 -2.22 -13.18
C GLN A 94 3.83 -3.26 -12.69
N LYS A 95 4.31 -4.28 -11.96
CA LYS A 95 3.48 -5.34 -11.36
C LYS A 95 3.41 -5.28 -9.83
N LYS A 96 4.10 -4.30 -9.23
CA LYS A 96 4.15 -4.06 -7.80
C LYS A 96 2.99 -3.14 -7.42
N ALA A 97 2.13 -3.60 -6.51
CA ALA A 97 1.05 -2.79 -5.97
C ALA A 97 1.59 -1.66 -5.09
N HIS A 98 0.85 -0.55 -5.02
CA HIS A 98 1.04 0.49 -4.00
C HIS A 98 0.20 0.15 -2.79
N LEU A 99 0.82 0.17 -1.61
CA LEU A 99 0.18 -0.08 -0.32
C LEU A 99 -0.08 1.26 0.36
N MET A 100 -1.28 1.45 0.89
CA MET A 100 -1.68 2.68 1.59
C MET A 100 -2.46 2.33 2.85
N GLU A 101 -2.29 3.15 3.88
CA GLU A 101 -3.16 3.12 5.05
C GLU A 101 -4.24 4.19 4.90
N ILE A 102 -5.51 3.78 4.92
CA ILE A 102 -6.67 4.65 4.80
C ILE A 102 -7.41 4.63 6.12
N GLN A 103 -7.65 5.79 6.72
CA GLN A 103 -8.41 5.87 7.97
C GLN A 103 -9.90 5.60 7.73
N VAL A 104 -10.51 4.80 8.60
CA VAL A 104 -11.96 4.57 8.59
C VAL A 104 -12.63 5.59 9.49
N ASN A 105 -13.52 6.36 8.88
CA ASN A 105 -14.29 7.41 9.54
C ASN A 105 -15.74 6.96 9.75
N GLY A 106 -16.43 7.61 10.70
CA GLY A 106 -17.81 7.31 11.07
C GLY A 106 -17.98 6.17 12.09
N GLY A 107 -19.08 6.20 12.85
CA GLY A 107 -19.45 5.14 13.79
C GLY A 107 -18.54 4.99 15.01
N THR A 108 -18.86 3.99 15.83
CA THR A 108 -18.03 3.58 16.98
C THR A 108 -16.84 2.73 16.54
N VAL A 109 -15.82 2.60 17.39
CA VAL A 109 -14.62 1.77 17.10
C VAL A 109 -14.98 0.32 16.81
N ALA A 110 -15.99 -0.21 17.51
CA ALA A 110 -16.48 -1.57 17.29
C ALA A 110 -17.11 -1.74 15.91
N GLU A 111 -18.03 -0.84 15.53
CA GLU A 111 -18.67 -0.83 14.21
C GLU A 111 -17.64 -0.71 13.09
N LYS A 112 -16.60 0.13 13.27
CA LYS A 112 -15.50 0.23 12.31
C LYS A 112 -14.81 -1.12 12.12
N LEU A 113 -14.48 -1.84 13.19
CA LEU A 113 -13.79 -3.13 13.08
C LEU A 113 -14.67 -4.18 12.40
N ASP A 114 -15.94 -4.23 12.76
CA ASP A 114 -16.89 -5.18 12.20
C ASP A 114 -17.10 -4.92 10.70
N TRP A 115 -17.24 -3.64 10.30
CA TRP A 115 -17.30 -3.25 8.89
C TRP A 115 -16.02 -3.61 8.12
N VAL A 116 -14.83 -3.35 8.70
CA VAL A 116 -13.57 -3.67 8.01
C VAL A 116 -13.40 -5.16 7.84
N LEU A 117 -13.83 -5.97 8.81
CA LEU A 117 -13.77 -7.43 8.71
C LEU A 117 -14.57 -7.94 7.50
N GLU A 118 -15.78 -7.40 7.29
CA GLU A 118 -16.60 -7.72 6.12
C GLU A 118 -15.95 -7.30 4.79
N GLN A 119 -15.21 -6.19 4.81
CA GLN A 119 -14.54 -5.63 3.64
C GLN A 119 -13.18 -6.29 3.32
N LEU A 120 -12.67 -7.19 4.16
CA LEU A 120 -11.41 -7.90 3.87
C LEU A 120 -11.52 -8.68 2.55
N GLU A 121 -10.46 -8.62 1.75
CA GLU A 121 -10.35 -9.26 0.42
C GLU A 121 -11.31 -8.74 -0.66
N GLN A 122 -12.25 -7.86 -0.31
CA GLN A 122 -13.16 -7.25 -1.26
C GLN A 122 -12.47 -6.13 -2.07
N ARG A 123 -13.01 -5.91 -3.28
CA ARG A 123 -12.58 -4.82 -4.16
C ARG A 123 -13.47 -3.62 -3.91
N VAL A 124 -12.88 -2.53 -3.43
CA VAL A 124 -13.58 -1.26 -3.22
C VAL A 124 -13.41 -0.39 -4.48
N PRO A 125 -14.50 -0.12 -5.22
CA PRO A 125 -14.46 0.83 -6.32
C PRO A 125 -14.40 2.27 -5.79
N VAL A 126 -13.79 3.17 -6.57
CA VAL A 126 -13.60 4.57 -6.17
C VAL A 126 -14.92 5.32 -6.02
N ASN A 127 -15.93 4.96 -6.81
CA ASN A 127 -17.27 5.56 -6.76
C ASN A 127 -18.00 5.28 -5.43
N GLN A 128 -17.57 4.27 -4.66
CA GLN A 128 -18.11 4.01 -3.33
C GLN A 128 -17.52 4.94 -2.27
N VAL A 129 -16.32 5.48 -2.52
CA VAL A 129 -15.56 6.28 -1.54
C VAL A 129 -15.78 7.78 -1.74
N PHE A 130 -15.84 8.24 -3.00
CA PHE A 130 -15.98 9.66 -3.32
C PHE A 130 -17.31 9.95 -4.00
N GLY A 131 -17.94 11.06 -3.61
CA GLY A 131 -19.13 11.58 -4.26
C GLY A 131 -18.81 12.24 -5.61
N GLN A 132 -19.82 12.36 -6.46
CA GLN A 132 -19.72 13.25 -7.63
C GLN A 132 -19.71 14.70 -7.14
N ASP A 133 -18.86 15.54 -7.75
CA ASP A 133 -18.69 16.97 -7.45
C ASP A 133 -18.22 17.29 -6.02
N GLU A 134 -17.61 16.31 -5.34
CA GLU A 134 -16.98 16.51 -4.04
C GLU A 134 -15.61 17.21 -4.19
N MET A 135 -15.35 18.20 -3.32
CA MET A 135 -14.05 18.86 -3.25
C MET A 135 -13.04 17.91 -2.61
N ILE A 136 -12.09 17.41 -3.42
CA ILE A 136 -11.07 16.47 -2.98
C ILE A 136 -9.67 17.09 -3.01
N ASP A 137 -8.85 16.71 -2.03
CA ASP A 137 -7.42 17.06 -2.02
C ASP A 137 -6.60 16.05 -2.84
N ALA A 138 -5.71 16.56 -3.69
CA ALA A 138 -4.82 15.73 -4.50
C ALA A 138 -3.37 15.81 -3.96
N MET A 139 -2.92 14.75 -3.30
CA MET A 139 -1.52 14.60 -2.89
C MET A 139 -0.72 13.77 -3.90
N GLY A 140 0.45 14.24 -4.30
CA GLY A 140 1.31 13.54 -5.26
C GLY A 140 2.74 14.07 -5.28
N VAL A 141 3.59 13.37 -6.03
CA VAL A 141 4.98 13.81 -6.26
C VAL A 141 5.04 14.56 -7.59
N ILE A 142 5.69 15.71 -7.59
CA ILE A 142 5.90 16.52 -8.80
C ILE A 142 6.92 15.84 -9.72
N LYS A 143 6.88 16.16 -11.02
CA LYS A 143 7.87 15.65 -11.97
C LYS A 143 9.28 16.07 -11.53
N GLY A 144 10.14 15.09 -11.25
CA GLY A 144 11.57 15.33 -11.00
C GLY A 144 12.23 15.97 -12.22
N LYS A 145 12.91 17.10 -12.01
CA LYS A 145 13.53 17.93 -13.07
C LYS A 145 15.07 17.93 -13.04
N GLY A 146 15.67 17.13 -12.15
CA GLY A 146 17.13 17.04 -11.98
C GLY A 146 17.75 18.30 -11.34
N TYR A 147 19.08 18.39 -11.36
CA TYR A 147 19.80 19.58 -10.93
C TYR A 147 19.57 20.73 -11.90
N ARG A 148 19.20 21.91 -11.40
CA ARG A 148 18.93 23.10 -12.23
C ARG A 148 19.44 24.37 -11.58
N GLY A 149 19.68 25.39 -12.42
CA GLY A 149 20.08 26.72 -11.97
C GLY A 149 18.96 27.44 -11.19
N THR A 150 19.38 28.29 -10.25
CA THR A 150 18.56 28.96 -9.22
C THR A 150 17.32 29.68 -9.77
N ILE A 151 17.48 30.42 -10.88
CA ILE A 151 16.40 31.22 -11.49
C ILE A 151 15.28 30.33 -12.05
N ARG A 152 15.65 29.20 -12.68
CA ARG A 152 14.69 28.25 -13.27
C ARG A 152 14.01 27.38 -12.20
N GLN A 153 14.55 27.30 -10.99
CA GLN A 153 13.90 26.57 -9.91
C GLN A 153 12.75 27.38 -9.28
N ALA A 154 12.91 28.70 -9.15
CA ALA A 154 11.96 29.56 -8.45
C ALA A 154 10.74 29.99 -9.29
N LEU A 155 10.91 30.17 -10.61
CA LEU A 155 9.89 30.77 -11.49
C LEU A 155 9.01 29.76 -12.25
N GLU A 156 9.20 28.45 -12.03
CA GLU A 156 8.63 27.46 -12.92
C GLU A 156 7.30 26.89 -12.41
N LYS A 157 6.37 26.72 -13.37
CA LYS A 157 5.07 26.10 -13.12
C LYS A 157 5.24 24.65 -12.65
N ILE A 158 4.44 24.31 -11.63
CA ILE A 158 4.45 23.00 -10.99
C ILE A 158 3.51 22.08 -11.77
N ASP A 159 4.09 21.14 -12.51
CA ASP A 159 3.35 20.07 -13.18
C ASP A 159 3.27 18.85 -12.26
N LEU A 160 2.08 18.56 -11.77
CA LEU A 160 1.79 17.34 -11.01
C LEU A 160 1.82 16.14 -11.98
N LYS A 161 2.63 15.11 -11.65
CA LYS A 161 2.67 13.86 -12.41
C LYS A 161 2.25 12.69 -11.52
N PHE A 162 0.94 12.48 -11.49
CA PHE A 162 0.26 11.26 -11.06
C PHE A 162 0.39 10.89 -9.57
N ILE A 163 -0.68 10.34 -9.00
CA ILE A 163 -0.77 9.90 -7.60
C ILE A 163 -0.15 8.51 -7.52
N GLY A 164 1.03 8.42 -6.92
CA GLY A 164 1.70 7.17 -6.57
C GLY A 164 2.16 7.22 -5.12
N THR A 165 1.45 6.53 -4.24
CA THR A 165 1.83 6.29 -2.84
C THR A 165 3.02 5.34 -2.79
N ALA A 166 4.19 5.94 -2.87
CA ALA A 166 5.43 5.39 -2.36
C ALA A 166 6.27 6.55 -1.84
N SER A 167 5.75 7.25 -0.82
CA SER A 167 6.55 8.11 0.03
C SER A 167 7.14 7.25 1.14
N LYS A 168 8.39 6.85 0.99
CA LYS A 168 9.30 6.75 2.13
C LYS A 168 10.35 7.82 1.87
N LEU A 169 10.23 8.93 2.59
CA LEU A 169 11.26 9.92 2.92
C LEU A 169 12.42 10.06 1.92
N GLY A 170 12.43 11.17 1.18
CA GLY A 170 13.65 11.77 0.63
C GLY A 170 14.19 11.14 -0.65
N HIS A 171 14.26 11.97 -1.69
CA HIS A 171 14.88 11.71 -3.00
C HIS A 171 14.18 10.63 -3.85
N GLY A 172 13.79 11.02 -5.07
CA GLY A 172 13.30 10.09 -6.08
C GLY A 172 14.25 8.90 -6.18
N HIS A 173 13.68 7.70 -6.17
CA HIS A 173 14.38 6.46 -5.81
C HIS A 173 15.68 6.18 -6.58
N PHE A 174 15.91 6.82 -7.73
CA PHE A 174 17.15 6.72 -8.51
C PHE A 174 17.52 8.09 -9.06
N GLN A 175 18.75 8.53 -8.78
CA GLN A 175 19.36 9.71 -9.37
C GLN A 175 19.84 9.42 -10.80
N SER A 176 20.20 8.17 -11.11
CA SER A 176 20.65 7.76 -12.45
C SER A 176 19.87 6.55 -13.01
N VAL A 177 19.90 6.40 -14.34
CA VAL A 177 19.35 5.22 -15.03
C VAL A 177 20.06 3.94 -14.60
N GLU A 178 21.33 4.04 -14.20
CA GLU A 178 22.15 2.95 -13.70
C GLU A 178 21.72 2.51 -12.31
N GLU A 179 21.47 3.44 -11.38
CA GLU A 179 20.91 3.12 -10.07
C GLU A 179 19.52 2.49 -10.20
N LYS A 180 18.70 3.00 -11.13
CA LYS A 180 17.38 2.40 -11.44
C LYS A 180 17.52 0.99 -11.98
N LYS A 181 18.48 0.74 -12.88
CA LYS A 181 18.78 -0.58 -13.43
C LYS A 181 19.29 -1.52 -12.34
N ALA A 182 20.20 -1.07 -11.48
CA ALA A 182 20.74 -1.83 -10.36
C ALA A 182 19.66 -2.16 -9.32
N PHE A 183 18.70 -1.26 -9.10
CA PHE A 183 17.60 -1.50 -8.17
C PHE A 183 16.52 -2.39 -8.74
N MET A 184 16.06 -2.13 -9.97
CA MET A 184 15.02 -2.91 -10.63
C MET A 184 15.51 -4.30 -11.03
N GLY A 185 16.83 -4.48 -11.09
CA GLY A 185 17.46 -5.73 -11.50
C GLY A 185 17.21 -6.05 -12.98
N PRO A 186 17.59 -7.25 -13.43
CA PRO A 186 17.33 -7.68 -14.79
C PRO A 186 15.81 -7.81 -15.01
N LEU A 187 15.30 -7.02 -15.94
CA LEU A 187 13.90 -7.01 -16.36
C LEU A 187 13.65 -8.17 -17.31
N LYS A 188 12.46 -8.78 -17.21
CA LYS A 188 12.06 -9.95 -18.03
C LYS A 188 12.26 -9.70 -19.54
N ASP A 189 11.96 -8.48 -20.01
CA ASP A 189 12.08 -8.11 -21.42
C ASP A 189 13.53 -8.02 -21.91
N ARG A 190 14.51 -7.88 -21.00
CA ARG A 190 15.94 -7.88 -21.33
C ARG A 190 16.53 -9.28 -21.28
N ILE A 191 16.14 -10.10 -20.31
CA ILE A 191 16.51 -11.52 -20.25
C ILE A 191 16.03 -12.25 -21.52
N ALA A 192 14.80 -11.99 -21.95
CA ALA A 192 14.25 -12.58 -23.17
C ALA A 192 14.96 -12.13 -24.46
N LYS A 193 15.70 -11.01 -24.44
CA LYS A 193 16.53 -10.55 -25.56
C LYS A 193 17.95 -11.13 -25.52
N GLU A 194 18.48 -11.43 -24.34
CA GLU A 194 19.79 -12.05 -24.16
C GLU A 194 19.74 -13.57 -24.35
N GLU A 195 18.63 -14.24 -24.02
CA GLU A 195 18.42 -15.68 -24.27
C GLU A 195 18.00 -15.99 -25.72
N GLY A 196 17.67 -14.96 -26.52
CA GLY A 196 17.25 -15.07 -27.91
C GLY A 196 18.28 -14.56 -28.93
N ALA A 197 19.53 -14.34 -28.50
CA ALA A 197 20.66 -13.89 -29.32
C ALA A 197 21.77 -14.94 -29.36
#